data_AF-A0A6S6UEA2-F1
#
_entry.id   AF-A0A6S6UEA2-F1
#
_cell.length_a   1.000
_cell.length_b   1.000
_cell.length_c   1.000
_cell.angle_alpha   90.00
_cell.angle_beta   90.00
_cell.angle_gamma   90.00
#
_symmetry.space_group_name_H-M   'P 1'
#
loop_
_entity.id
_entity.type
_entity.pdbx_description
1 polymer ?
#
loop_
_entity_poly.entity_id
_entity_poly.type
_entity_poly.pdbx_seq_one_letter_code
_entity_poly.pdbx_strand_id
1 'polypeptide(L)'
;MEQPKLTLKDIFLLIAPVFIGVISLLMWWYELHQVIGGSGFGWLEESLRSIYLISFLIVLAFILPMRIELKMPIGWGLFYILLLYGASLGTYFLTKQIFYNLYTKGLIGGDTKIITLSIWKLLATVILLSAIYFIPMRHFHRKTDGMHILTIMVAMISVIPASLISIEQIPLWSAETAFIDAVKLGYPIFWMPIFLGSFSTAAAKEWI
;
A
#
# COMPACT_ATOMS: atom_id res chain seq x y z
N MET A 1 -36.11 -10.36 0.75
CA MET A 1 -34.98 -9.40 0.62
C MET A 1 -34.54 -9.42 -0.82
N GLU A 2 -34.84 -8.38 -1.59
CA GLU A 2 -34.32 -8.25 -2.96
C GLU A 2 -32.80 -8.08 -2.85
N GLN A 3 -32.04 -8.91 -3.57
CA GLN A 3 -30.59 -8.69 -3.66
C GLN A 3 -30.36 -7.35 -4.35
N PRO A 4 -29.63 -6.41 -3.73
CA PRO A 4 -29.29 -5.16 -4.39
C PRO A 4 -28.53 -5.48 -5.67
N LYS A 5 -29.09 -5.10 -6.83
CA LYS A 5 -28.43 -5.28 -8.12
C LYS A 5 -27.16 -4.44 -8.14
N LEU A 6 -26.01 -5.07 -8.43
CA LEU A 6 -24.75 -4.38 -8.67
C LEU A 6 -24.94 -3.33 -9.77
N THR A 7 -24.62 -2.07 -9.47
CA THR A 7 -24.63 -0.99 -10.45
C THR A 7 -23.31 -0.97 -11.24
N LEU A 8 -23.31 -0.33 -12.41
CA LEU A 8 -22.10 -0.16 -13.22
C LEU A 8 -21.02 0.63 -12.49
N LYS A 9 -21.44 1.57 -11.63
CA LYS A 9 -20.56 2.31 -10.71
C LYS A 9 -19.89 1.37 -9.70
N ASP A 10 -20.61 0.41 -9.15
CA ASP A 10 -20.07 -0.56 -8.18
C ASP A 10 -18.99 -1.44 -8.80
N ILE A 11 -19.25 -1.90 -10.02
CA ILE A 11 -18.31 -2.70 -10.80
C ILE A 11 -17.04 -1.89 -11.08
N PHE A 12 -17.19 -0.63 -11.50
CA PHE A 12 -16.06 0.27 -11.76
C PHE A 12 -15.18 0.48 -10.51
N LEU A 13 -15.79 0.76 -9.35
CA LEU A 13 -15.07 0.99 -8.10
C LEU A 13 -14.33 -0.25 -7.59
N LEU A 14 -14.78 -1.46 -7.95
CA LEU A 14 -14.11 -2.71 -7.62
C LEU A 14 -12.97 -3.05 -8.60
N ILE A 15 -13.14 -2.75 -9.89
CA ILE A 15 -12.16 -3.08 -10.93
C ILE A 15 -11.01 -2.07 -10.98
N ALA A 16 -11.29 -0.78 -10.78
CA ALA A 16 -10.28 0.27 -10.91
C ALA A 16 -9.05 0.06 -9.99
N PRO A 17 -9.20 -0.31 -8.70
CA PRO A 17 -8.07 -0.64 -7.83
C PRO A 17 -7.21 -1.80 -8.35
N VAL A 18 -7.83 -2.82 -8.95
CA VAL A 18 -7.13 -3.97 -9.54
C VAL A 18 -6.32 -3.54 -10.75
N PHE A 19 -6.91 -2.75 -11.65
CA PHE A 19 -6.21 -2.24 -12.82
C PHE A 19 -5.02 -1.35 -12.42
N ILE A 20 -5.20 -0.51 -11.40
CA ILE A 20 -4.13 0.30 -10.82
C ILE A 20 -3.03 -0.59 -10.22
N GLY A 21 -3.38 -1.66 -9.51
CA GLY A 21 -2.43 -2.64 -9.00
C GLY A 21 -1.60 -3.28 -10.10
N VAL A 22 -2.23 -3.72 -11.19
CA VAL A 22 -1.53 -4.30 -12.35
C VAL A 22 -0.57 -3.30 -12.98
N ILE A 23 -1.00 -2.05 -13.22
CA ILE A 23 -0.12 -1.01 -13.77
C ILE A 23 1.07 -0.75 -12.84
N SER A 24 0.83 -0.63 -11.53
CA SER A 24 1.86 -0.38 -10.54
C SER A 24 2.91 -1.50 -10.54
N LEU A 25 2.45 -2.75 -10.57
CA LEU A 25 3.30 -3.93 -10.67
C LEU A 25 4.16 -3.91 -11.93
N LEU A 26 3.56 -3.64 -13.09
CA LEU A 26 4.29 -3.59 -14.37
C LEU A 26 5.36 -2.50 -14.38
N MET A 27 5.07 -1.32 -13.83
CA MET A 27 6.04 -0.23 -13.75
C MET A 27 7.24 -0.56 -12.86
N TRP A 28 6.97 -1.15 -11.69
CA TRP A 28 8.03 -1.59 -10.79
C TRP A 28 8.86 -2.70 -11.38
N TRP A 29 8.20 -3.68 -11.99
CA TRP A 29 8.88 -4.78 -12.64
C TRP A 29 9.81 -4.26 -13.74
N TYR A 30 9.30 -3.38 -14.61
CA TYR A 30 10.09 -2.72 -15.64
C TYR A 30 11.32 -2.02 -15.05
N GLU A 31 11.15 -1.19 -14.04
CA GLU A 31 12.27 -0.43 -13.48
C GLU A 31 13.31 -1.33 -12.79
N LEU A 32 12.85 -2.30 -12.00
CA LEU A 32 13.74 -3.17 -11.23
C LEU A 32 14.53 -4.13 -12.13
N HIS A 33 13.95 -4.58 -13.25
CA HIS A 33 14.59 -5.56 -14.13
C HIS A 33 15.34 -4.93 -15.31
N GLN A 34 14.84 -3.83 -15.88
CA GLN A 34 15.44 -3.23 -17.08
C GLN A 34 16.37 -2.05 -16.78
N VAL A 35 16.17 -1.36 -15.64
CA VAL A 35 16.92 -0.12 -15.35
C VAL A 35 18.00 -0.32 -14.30
N ILE A 36 17.69 -0.99 -13.19
CA ILE A 36 18.61 -1.12 -12.04
C ILE A 36 19.37 -2.46 -12.04
N GLY A 37 18.75 -3.52 -12.56
CA GLY A 37 19.30 -4.88 -12.50
C GLY A 37 18.96 -5.61 -11.20
N GLY A 38 18.61 -6.90 -11.32
CA GLY A 38 17.95 -7.66 -10.23
C GLY A 38 18.85 -8.38 -9.22
N SER A 39 20.18 -8.28 -9.34
CA SER A 39 21.10 -9.04 -8.50
C SER A 39 21.22 -8.47 -7.08
N GLY A 40 21.00 -9.32 -6.07
CA GLY A 40 21.24 -8.99 -4.67
C GLY A 40 20.29 -7.92 -4.09
N PHE A 41 20.85 -7.01 -3.29
CA PHE A 41 20.14 -5.96 -2.56
C PHE A 41 20.33 -4.55 -3.16
N GLY A 42 20.91 -4.42 -4.36
CA GLY A 42 21.22 -3.11 -4.96
C GLY A 42 20.01 -2.18 -5.12
N TRP A 43 18.81 -2.74 -5.26
CA TRP A 43 17.56 -1.97 -5.28
C TRP A 43 17.26 -1.22 -3.96
N LEU A 44 17.84 -1.64 -2.83
CA LEU A 44 17.77 -0.92 -1.56
C LEU A 44 18.64 0.33 -1.54
N GLU A 45 19.62 0.44 -2.45
CA GLU A 45 20.51 1.59 -2.52
C GLU A 45 19.97 2.60 -3.54
N GLU A 46 19.43 2.11 -4.65
CA GLU A 46 18.94 2.94 -5.76
C GLU A 46 17.54 3.54 -5.56
N SER A 47 17.34 4.76 -6.07
CA SER A 47 16.03 5.42 -6.02
C SER A 47 15.17 5.03 -7.22
N LEU A 48 14.08 4.30 -6.96
CA LEU A 48 13.10 3.90 -7.96
C LEU A 48 12.21 5.11 -8.33
N ARG A 49 12.28 5.59 -9.57
CA ARG A 49 11.43 6.67 -10.10
C ARG A 49 9.97 6.23 -10.19
N SER A 50 9.70 4.94 -10.41
CA SER A 50 8.34 4.40 -10.45
C SER A 50 7.59 4.67 -9.15
N ILE A 51 8.29 4.82 -8.01
CA ILE A 51 7.65 5.07 -6.71
C ILE A 51 6.81 6.34 -6.69
N TYR A 52 7.22 7.38 -7.42
CA TYR A 52 6.50 8.65 -7.45
C TYR A 52 5.15 8.50 -8.12
N LEU A 53 5.06 7.71 -9.19
CA LEU A 53 3.81 7.50 -9.90
C LEU A 53 2.97 6.39 -9.25
N ILE A 54 3.59 5.31 -8.75
CA ILE A 54 2.89 4.25 -8.00
C ILE A 54 2.23 4.83 -6.74
N SER A 55 2.94 5.65 -5.97
CA SER A 55 2.35 6.29 -4.78
C SER A 55 1.16 7.17 -5.13
N PHE A 56 1.22 7.89 -6.25
CA PHE A 56 0.10 8.69 -6.73
C PHE A 56 -1.10 7.82 -7.12
N LEU A 57 -0.84 6.71 -7.83
CA LEU A 57 -1.88 5.77 -8.24
C LEU A 57 -2.56 5.09 -7.04
N ILE A 58 -1.81 4.71 -6.00
CA ILE A 58 -2.37 4.14 -4.75
C ILE A 58 -3.31 5.16 -4.09
N VAL A 59 -2.88 6.43 -4.00
CA VAL A 59 -3.71 7.50 -3.43
C VAL A 59 -4.98 7.71 -4.25
N LEU A 60 -4.89 7.67 -5.58
CA LEU A 60 -6.07 7.76 -6.44
C LEU A 60 -7.02 6.56 -6.23
N ALA A 61 -6.49 5.34 -6.16
CA ALA A 61 -7.29 4.14 -5.89
C ALA A 61 -8.06 4.25 -4.56
N PHE A 62 -7.45 4.90 -3.56
CA PHE A 62 -8.06 5.12 -2.25
C PHE A 62 -9.06 6.29 -2.23
N ILE A 63 -8.74 7.44 -2.83
CA ILE A 63 -9.60 8.63 -2.80
C ILE A 63 -10.81 8.50 -3.74
N LEU A 64 -10.67 7.80 -4.87
CA LEU A 64 -11.69 7.73 -5.91
C LEU A 64 -13.04 7.21 -5.38
N PRO A 65 -13.13 6.07 -4.65
CA PRO A 65 -14.39 5.60 -4.10
C PRO A 65 -15.01 6.61 -3.12
N MET A 66 -14.22 7.13 -2.18
CA MET A 66 -14.69 8.16 -1.23
C MET A 66 -15.25 9.40 -1.94
N ARG A 67 -14.58 9.87 -3.01
CA ARG A 67 -15.06 11.03 -3.75
C ARG A 67 -16.41 10.79 -4.39
N ILE A 68 -16.59 9.63 -5.03
CA ILE A 68 -17.82 9.30 -5.76
C ILE A 68 -18.97 9.00 -4.79
N GLU A 69 -18.73 8.25 -3.73
CA GLU A 69 -19.75 7.83 -2.77
C GLU A 69 -20.11 8.93 -1.77
N LEU A 70 -19.12 9.58 -1.16
CA LEU A 70 -19.33 10.62 -0.14
C LEU A 70 -19.54 12.01 -0.75
N LYS A 71 -19.59 12.12 -2.08
CA LYS A 71 -19.76 13.38 -2.85
C LYS A 71 -18.75 14.46 -2.40
N MET A 72 -17.50 14.06 -2.23
CA MET A 72 -16.43 14.95 -1.77
C MET A 72 -16.21 16.13 -2.72
N PRO A 73 -16.20 17.39 -2.23
CA PRO A 73 -15.89 18.55 -3.06
C PRO A 73 -14.49 18.48 -3.67
N ILE A 74 -14.33 19.05 -4.87
CA ILE A 74 -13.08 18.99 -5.64
C ILE A 74 -11.87 19.52 -4.86
N GLY A 75 -12.03 20.66 -4.18
CA GLY A 75 -10.93 21.29 -3.42
C GLY A 75 -10.42 20.40 -2.30
N TRP A 76 -11.32 19.76 -1.56
CA TRP A 76 -10.95 18.78 -0.53
C TRP A 76 -10.33 17.52 -1.14
N GLY A 77 -10.85 17.04 -2.26
CA GLY A 77 -10.24 15.92 -2.99
C GLY A 77 -8.79 16.18 -3.38
N LEU A 78 -8.48 17.37 -3.91
CA LEU A 78 -7.11 17.76 -4.25
C LEU A 78 -6.22 17.88 -3.00
N PHE A 79 -6.72 18.48 -1.92
CA PHE A 79 -6.01 18.57 -0.66
C PHE A 79 -5.63 17.18 -0.12
N TYR A 80 -6.57 16.25 -0.08
CA TYR A 80 -6.30 14.89 0.40
C TYR A 80 -5.37 14.11 -0.51
N ILE A 81 -5.47 14.28 -1.83
CA ILE A 81 -4.51 13.69 -2.76
C ILE A 81 -3.08 14.15 -2.41
N LEU A 82 -2.86 15.45 -2.22
CA LEU A 82 -1.53 15.98 -1.87
C LEU A 82 -1.04 15.47 -0.51
N LEU A 83 -1.92 15.48 0.50
CA LEU A 83 -1.59 15.01 1.85
C LEU A 83 -1.21 13.53 1.86
N LEU A 84 -2.07 12.67 1.29
CA LEU A 84 -1.85 11.22 1.27
C LEU A 84 -0.65 10.87 0.38
N TYR A 85 -0.44 11.60 -0.71
CA TYR A 85 0.71 11.40 -1.59
C TYR A 85 2.03 11.71 -0.87
N GLY A 86 2.11 12.86 -0.18
CA GLY A 86 3.26 13.22 0.63
C GLY A 86 3.51 12.21 1.75
N ALA A 87 2.45 11.75 2.42
CA ALA A 87 2.55 10.72 3.45
C ALA A 87 3.05 9.38 2.90
N SER A 88 2.51 8.91 1.76
CA SER A 88 2.95 7.66 1.12
C SER A 88 4.40 7.70 0.68
N LEU A 89 4.86 8.80 0.09
CA LEU A 89 6.28 8.98 -0.25
C LEU A 89 7.16 9.01 1.00
N GLY A 90 6.77 9.79 2.00
CA GLY A 90 7.50 9.87 3.27
C GLY A 90 7.63 8.50 3.93
N THR A 91 6.54 7.74 3.98
CA THR A 91 6.53 6.36 4.48
C THR A 91 7.43 5.46 3.67
N TYR A 92 7.40 5.52 2.33
CA TYR A 92 8.30 4.71 1.50
C TYR A 92 9.77 4.92 1.86
N PHE A 93 10.24 6.19 1.88
CA PHE A 93 11.64 6.47 2.18
C PHE A 93 12.02 6.10 3.62
N LEU A 94 11.12 6.35 4.58
CA LEU A 94 11.34 5.97 5.97
C LEU A 94 11.44 4.45 6.12
N THR A 95 10.50 3.71 5.53
CA THR A 95 10.48 2.24 5.55
C THR A 95 11.69 1.66 4.84
N LYS A 96 12.09 2.22 3.69
CA LYS A 96 13.33 1.84 2.98
C LYS A 96 14.55 1.98 3.88
N GLN A 97 14.69 3.10 4.60
CA GLN A 97 15.79 3.33 5.53
C GLN A 97 15.75 2.38 6.75
N ILE A 98 14.56 2.07 7.27
CA ILE A 98 14.40 1.11 8.37
C ILE A 98 14.83 -0.28 7.90
N PHE A 99 14.36 -0.73 6.74
CA PHE A 99 14.77 -2.02 6.17
C PHE A 99 16.27 -2.07 5.90
N TYR A 100 16.85 -1.02 5.33
CA TYR A 100 18.30 -0.97 5.10
C TYR A 100 19.09 -1.19 6.40
N ASN A 101 18.74 -0.49 7.50
CA ASN A 101 19.39 -0.68 8.80
C ASN A 101 19.12 -2.06 9.40
N LEU A 102 17.89 -2.58 9.27
CA LEU A 102 17.50 -3.90 9.74
C LEU A 102 18.35 -4.98 9.06
N TYR A 103 18.48 -4.94 7.73
CA TYR A 103 19.23 -5.94 6.99
C TYR A 103 20.74 -5.83 7.24
N THR A 104 21.31 -4.63 7.12
CA THR A 104 22.78 -4.44 7.20
C THR A 104 23.32 -4.57 8.62
N LYS A 105 22.68 -3.93 9.61
CA LYS A 105 23.20 -3.88 10.98
C LYS A 105 22.52 -4.87 11.92
N GLY A 106 21.23 -5.13 11.70
CA GLY A 106 20.46 -6.07 12.51
C GLY A 106 20.74 -7.53 12.14
N LEU A 107 20.28 -7.94 10.95
CA LEU A 107 20.30 -9.34 10.52
C LEU A 107 21.71 -9.82 10.14
N ILE A 108 22.46 -9.03 9.35
CA ILE A 108 23.84 -9.38 8.98
C ILE A 108 24.80 -9.09 10.14
N GLY A 109 24.64 -7.95 10.81
CA GLY A 109 25.51 -7.53 11.91
C GLY A 109 25.23 -8.21 13.26
N GLY A 110 24.09 -8.88 13.43
CA GLY A 110 23.72 -9.60 14.65
C GLY A 110 23.23 -8.73 15.82
N ASP A 111 22.94 -7.44 15.61
CA ASP A 111 22.48 -6.53 16.68
C ASP A 111 20.97 -6.66 16.95
N THR A 112 20.62 -7.40 18.00
CA THR A 112 19.24 -7.64 18.44
C THR A 112 18.49 -6.38 18.87
N LYS A 113 19.19 -5.33 19.33
CA LYS A 113 18.56 -4.05 19.67
C LYS A 113 18.10 -3.32 18.42
N ILE A 114 18.90 -3.36 17.35
CA ILE A 114 18.53 -2.78 16.06
C ILE A 114 17.33 -3.52 15.45
N ILE A 115 17.28 -4.84 15.57
CA ILE A 115 16.12 -5.64 15.12
C ILE A 115 14.85 -5.17 15.84
N THR A 116 14.88 -5.16 17.18
CA THR A 116 13.73 -4.76 18.01
C THR A 116 13.28 -3.33 17.71
N LEU A 117 14.22 -2.38 17.63
CA LEU A 117 13.92 -0.98 17.31
C LEU A 117 13.32 -0.82 15.91
N SER A 118 13.79 -1.59 14.93
CA SER A 118 13.28 -1.53 13.55
C SER A 118 11.83 -2.01 13.47
N ILE A 119 11.48 -3.08 14.20
CA ILE A 119 10.10 -3.57 14.30
C ILE A 119 9.17 -2.50 14.87
N TRP A 120 9.58 -1.84 15.96
CA TRP A 120 8.79 -0.75 16.56
C TRP A 120 8.64 0.45 15.62
N LYS A 121 9.70 0.82 14.90
CA LYS A 121 9.63 1.89 13.90
C LYS A 121 8.69 1.55 12.75
N LEU A 122 8.71 0.32 12.25
CA LEU A 122 7.76 -0.14 11.22
C LEU A 122 6.33 -0.09 11.72
N LEU A 123 6.06 -0.59 12.93
CA LEU A 123 4.73 -0.54 13.53
C LEU A 123 4.23 0.89 13.70
N ALA A 124 5.05 1.79 14.23
CA ALA A 124 4.72 3.20 14.38
C ALA A 124 4.42 3.86 13.01
N THR A 125 5.19 3.50 11.98
CA THR A 125 4.99 4.01 10.62
C THR A 125 3.65 3.58 10.04
N VAL A 126 3.27 2.31 10.23
CA VAL A 126 1.96 1.78 9.77
C VAL A 126 0.81 2.46 10.51
N ILE A 127 0.91 2.61 11.84
CA ILE A 127 -0.11 3.30 12.64
C ILE A 127 -0.29 4.74 12.16
N LEU A 128 0.81 5.48 12.00
CA LEU A 128 0.78 6.88 11.56
C LEU A 128 0.19 7.00 10.16
N LEU A 129 0.63 6.17 9.21
CA LEU A 129 0.10 6.20 7.85
C LEU A 129 -1.40 5.86 7.82
N SER A 130 -1.81 4.86 8.60
CA SER A 130 -3.22 4.47 8.70
C SER A 130 -4.08 5.59 9.29
N ALA A 131 -3.58 6.29 10.32
CA ALA A 131 -4.25 7.45 10.88
C ALA A 131 -4.40 8.58 9.85
N ILE A 132 -3.39 8.83 9.02
CA ILE A 132 -3.43 9.83 7.94
C ILE A 132 -4.47 9.43 6.88
N TYR A 133 -4.48 8.17 6.44
CA TYR A 133 -5.47 7.65 5.48
C TYR A 133 -6.90 7.67 6.02
N PHE A 134 -7.08 7.61 7.35
CA PHE A 134 -8.37 7.71 8.00
C PHE A 134 -8.96 9.14 8.03
N ILE A 135 -8.12 10.19 7.96
CA ILE A 135 -8.56 11.59 8.02
C ILE A 135 -9.69 11.91 7.01
N PRO A 136 -9.56 11.63 5.69
CA PRO A 136 -10.64 11.93 4.75
C PRO A 136 -11.94 11.20 5.09
N MET A 137 -11.87 9.94 5.53
CA MET A 137 -13.06 9.19 5.97
C MET A 137 -13.75 9.86 7.16
N ARG A 138 -12.97 10.24 8.18
CA ARG A 138 -13.49 10.93 9.37
C ARG A 138 -14.04 12.32 9.05
N HIS A 139 -13.42 13.04 8.12
CA HIS A 139 -13.82 14.42 7.79
C HIS A 139 -15.19 14.46 7.12
N PHE A 140 -15.47 13.51 6.21
CA PHE A 140 -16.76 13.44 5.52
C PHE A 140 -17.78 12.53 6.21
N HIS A 141 -17.40 11.86 7.30
CA HIS A 141 -18.30 10.98 8.03
C HIS A 141 -18.19 11.15 9.56
N ARG A 142 -19.26 11.68 10.18
CA ARG A 142 -19.31 12.01 11.62
C ARG A 142 -19.34 10.80 12.56
N LYS A 143 -19.73 9.61 12.08
CA LYS A 143 -19.95 8.39 12.89
C LYS A 143 -18.92 7.27 12.65
N THR A 144 -17.71 7.60 12.21
CA THR A 144 -16.66 6.57 12.12
C THR A 144 -16.16 6.17 13.51
N ASP A 145 -16.16 4.86 13.79
CA ASP A 145 -15.54 4.28 14.98
C ASP A 145 -14.02 4.09 14.76
N GLY A 146 -13.24 4.04 15.84
CA GLY A 146 -11.80 3.81 15.81
C GLY A 146 -11.40 2.48 15.14
N MET A 147 -12.35 1.55 15.01
CA MET A 147 -12.20 0.29 14.29
C MET A 147 -11.75 0.46 12.83
N HIS A 148 -12.05 1.58 12.18
CA HIS A 148 -11.64 1.81 10.80
C HIS A 148 -10.14 2.10 10.65
N ILE A 149 -9.49 2.71 11.65
CA ILE A 149 -8.02 2.84 11.66
C ILE A 149 -7.41 1.44 11.70
N LEU A 150 -7.94 0.55 12.55
CA LEU A 150 -7.50 -0.84 12.61
C LEU A 150 -7.72 -1.55 11.27
N THR A 151 -8.84 -1.31 10.58
CA THR A 151 -9.08 -1.91 9.26
C THR A 151 -8.08 -1.43 8.20
N ILE A 152 -7.74 -0.14 8.18
CA ILE A 152 -6.69 0.39 7.28
C ILE A 152 -5.33 -0.23 7.60
N MET A 153 -4.99 -0.34 8.89
CA MET A 153 -3.77 -1.00 9.33
C MET A 153 -3.72 -2.46 8.85
N VAL A 154 -4.81 -3.20 9.04
CA VAL A 154 -4.93 -4.59 8.58
C VAL A 154 -4.75 -4.65 7.06
N ALA A 155 -5.42 -3.79 6.29
CA ALA A 155 -5.26 -3.72 4.84
C ALA A 155 -3.80 -3.51 4.41
N MET A 156 -3.07 -2.60 5.08
CA MET A 156 -1.64 -2.35 4.80
C MET A 156 -0.75 -3.53 5.19
N ILE A 157 -1.00 -4.17 6.33
CA ILE A 157 -0.20 -5.31 6.82
C ILE A 157 -0.47 -6.56 5.99
N SER A 158 -1.72 -6.80 5.58
CA SER A 158 -2.16 -7.95 4.77
C SER A 158 -1.46 -8.05 3.42
N VAL A 159 -0.87 -6.95 2.94
CA VAL A 159 -0.01 -6.95 1.76
C VAL A 159 1.13 -7.96 1.88
N ILE A 160 1.73 -8.12 3.08
CA ILE A 160 2.83 -9.05 3.31
C ILE A 160 2.39 -10.51 3.11
N PRO A 161 1.41 -11.06 3.87
CA PRO A 161 0.98 -12.44 3.68
C PRO A 161 0.41 -12.68 2.28
N ALA A 162 -0.33 -11.74 1.69
CA ALA A 162 -0.83 -11.88 0.33
C ALA A 162 0.31 -12.00 -0.71
N SER A 163 1.39 -11.23 -0.52
CA SER A 163 2.58 -11.31 -1.36
C SER A 163 3.31 -12.65 -1.21
N LEU A 164 3.42 -13.17 0.03
CA LEU A 164 4.06 -14.46 0.28
C LEU A 164 3.26 -15.64 -0.31
N ILE A 165 1.93 -15.63 -0.17
CA ILE A 165 1.06 -16.64 -0.80
C ILE A 165 1.22 -16.61 -2.33
N SER A 166 1.35 -15.42 -2.92
CA SER A 166 1.52 -15.27 -4.37
C SER A 166 2.80 -15.94 -4.88
N ILE A 167 3.88 -15.87 -4.10
CA ILE A 167 5.15 -16.53 -4.42
C ILE A 167 5.07 -18.04 -4.23
N GLU A 168 4.39 -18.51 -3.18
CA GLU A 168 4.25 -19.93 -2.94
C GLU A 168 3.48 -20.63 -4.07
N GLN A 169 2.47 -19.95 -4.63
CA GLN A 169 1.68 -20.47 -5.75
C GLN A 169 2.38 -20.33 -7.09
N ILE A 170 3.27 -19.34 -7.24
CA ILE A 170 4.03 -19.08 -8.47
C ILE A 170 5.51 -18.87 -8.09
N PRO A 171 6.23 -19.94 -7.69
CA PRO A 171 7.60 -19.82 -7.26
C PRO A 171 8.49 -19.59 -8.47
N LEU A 172 8.90 -18.34 -8.67
CA LEU A 172 9.90 -17.99 -9.68
C LEU A 172 11.34 -18.21 -9.18
N TRP A 173 11.56 -18.24 -7.85
CA TRP A 173 12.87 -18.41 -7.19
C TRP A 173 12.80 -19.24 -5.89
N SER A 174 13.95 -19.49 -5.26
CA SER A 174 14.10 -20.36 -4.08
C SER A 174 13.35 -19.85 -2.84
N ALA A 175 12.71 -20.76 -2.10
CA ALA A 175 11.89 -20.46 -0.92
C ALA A 175 12.63 -19.75 0.24
N GLU A 176 13.96 -19.88 0.33
CA GLU A 176 14.76 -19.28 1.42
C GLU A 176 14.78 -17.74 1.38
N THR A 177 14.48 -17.14 0.21
CA THR A 177 14.47 -15.69 0.00
C THR A 177 13.07 -15.14 -0.26
N ALA A 178 12.01 -15.90 0.04
CA ALA A 178 10.63 -15.58 -0.35
C ALA A 178 10.19 -14.15 -0.05
N PHE A 179 10.50 -13.57 1.13
CA PHE A 179 10.14 -12.18 1.42
C PHE A 179 10.86 -11.17 0.50
N ILE A 180 12.16 -11.37 0.27
CA ILE A 180 12.96 -10.51 -0.59
C ILE A 180 12.46 -10.63 -2.03
N ASP A 181 12.15 -11.86 -2.46
CA ASP A 181 11.59 -12.13 -3.77
C ASP A 181 10.20 -11.48 -3.92
N ALA A 182 9.41 -11.42 -2.85
CA ALA A 182 8.09 -10.79 -2.85
C ALA A 182 8.18 -9.32 -3.23
N VAL A 183 9.12 -8.63 -2.57
CA VAL A 183 9.36 -7.20 -2.74
C VAL A 183 10.01 -6.94 -4.10
N LYS A 184 10.96 -7.77 -4.53
CA LYS A 184 11.57 -7.68 -5.86
C LYS A 184 10.55 -7.83 -6.98
N LEU A 185 9.65 -8.81 -6.85
CA LEU A 185 8.57 -9.05 -7.81
C LEU A 185 7.49 -7.98 -7.75
N GLY A 186 7.51 -7.07 -6.77
CA GLY A 186 6.57 -5.96 -6.67
C GLY A 186 5.18 -6.37 -6.18
N TYR A 187 5.01 -7.58 -5.63
CA TYR A 187 3.71 -8.01 -5.10
C TYR A 187 3.14 -7.05 -4.04
N PRO A 188 3.96 -6.40 -3.18
CA PRO A 188 3.42 -5.45 -2.23
C PRO A 188 2.69 -4.27 -2.87
N ILE A 189 3.23 -3.71 -3.95
CA ILE A 189 2.62 -2.56 -4.64
C ILE A 189 1.45 -2.97 -5.55
N PHE A 190 1.32 -4.27 -5.86
CA PHE A 190 0.14 -4.83 -6.52
C PHE A 190 -1.05 -4.91 -5.55
N TRP A 191 -0.82 -5.46 -4.35
CA TRP A 191 -1.87 -5.66 -3.35
C TRP A 191 -2.30 -4.36 -2.66
N MET A 192 -1.40 -3.40 -2.48
CA MET A 192 -1.68 -2.13 -1.79
C MET A 192 -2.87 -1.34 -2.36
N PRO A 193 -2.93 -1.01 -3.67
CA PRO A 193 -4.07 -0.29 -4.22
C PRO A 193 -5.35 -1.13 -4.17
N ILE A 194 -5.26 -2.45 -4.31
CA ILE A 194 -6.42 -3.36 -4.22
C ILE A 194 -7.02 -3.30 -2.82
N PHE A 195 -6.24 -3.58 -1.77
CA PHE A 195 -6.76 -3.61 -0.41
C PHE A 195 -7.26 -2.23 0.05
N LEU A 196 -6.51 -1.16 -0.22
CA LEU A 196 -6.93 0.19 0.15
C LEU A 196 -8.14 0.67 -0.67
N GLY A 197 -8.18 0.40 -1.97
CA GLY A 197 -9.30 0.78 -2.84
C GLY A 197 -10.58 0.00 -2.56
N SER A 198 -10.48 -1.32 -2.35
CA SER A 198 -11.60 -2.15 -1.94
C SER A 198 -12.13 -1.75 -0.56
N PHE A 199 -11.23 -1.48 0.40
CA PHE A 199 -11.63 -0.97 1.71
C PHE A 199 -12.33 0.39 1.62
N SER A 200 -11.76 1.33 0.86
CA SER A 200 -12.37 2.64 0.62
C SER A 200 -13.77 2.52 0.02
N THR A 201 -13.95 1.60 -0.93
CA THR A 201 -15.26 1.30 -1.51
C THR A 201 -16.23 0.71 -0.49
N ALA A 202 -15.78 -0.26 0.31
CA ALA A 202 -16.61 -0.89 1.34
C ALA A 202 -17.03 0.13 2.41
N ALA A 203 -16.08 0.89 2.95
CA ALA A 203 -16.32 1.93 3.94
C ALA A 203 -17.28 2.99 3.41
N ALA A 204 -17.08 3.46 2.17
CA ALA A 204 -17.94 4.50 1.62
C ALA A 204 -19.37 4.01 1.29
N LYS A 205 -19.55 2.70 1.04
CA LYS A 205 -20.87 2.09 0.77
C LYS A 205 -21.62 1.65 2.02
N GLU A 206 -20.93 1.19 3.05
CA GLU A 206 -21.54 0.85 4.34
C GLU A 206 -22.29 2.07 4.94
N TRP A 207 -21.96 3.27 4.46
CA TRP A 207 -22.42 4.54 5.02
C TRP A 207 -23.40 5.32 4.14
N ILE A 208 -23.94 4.69 3.08
CA ILE A 208 -25.08 5.17 2.26
C ILE A 208 -26.31 4.36 2.61
#